data_AF-A0A972VKC4-F1
#
_entry.id   AF-A0A972VKC4-F1
#
_cell.length_a   1.000
_cell.length_b   1.000
_cell.length_c   1.000
_cell.angle_alpha   90.00
_cell.angle_beta   90.00
_cell.angle_gamma   90.00
#
_symmetry.space_group_name_H-M   'P 1'
#
loop_
_entity.id
_entity.type
_entity.pdbx_description
1 polymer ?
#
loop_
_entity_poly.entity_id
_entity_poly.type
_entity_poly.pdbx_seq_one_letter_code
_entity_poly.pdbx_strand_id
1 'polypeptide(L)'
;MNIRYTTLFFLAICLGLFSCRKEYRATEIDLANYGWTLFDDGNYTESNQWFIESVFEDSTYKDGYNGIGWSFGKMRDLDSSILYFETGLPYDQDENIVANVNKEIIAGLCFAYNAQGDDSLAIAWGDSLTFNWNENTIWSFSHDTTISHLDVYITMASSYFGVGDFANSLEQMQLILNIFTPGAGNNFVPNINTVAGRVELAGMIEDYQVVLNQP
;
A
#
# COMPACT_ATOMS: atom_id res chain seq x y z
N MET A 1 -15.96 -66.63 8.18
CA MET A 1 -15.65 -65.28 8.69
C MET A 1 -14.31 -64.75 8.14
N ASN A 2 -13.91 -65.09 6.90
CA ASN A 2 -12.63 -64.62 6.30
C ASN A 2 -12.82 -63.80 5.03
N ILE A 3 -13.89 -64.03 4.26
CA ILE A 3 -14.12 -63.36 2.97
C ILE A 3 -14.32 -61.84 3.15
N ARG A 4 -15.06 -61.41 4.18
CA ARG A 4 -15.32 -59.98 4.45
C ARG A 4 -14.05 -59.17 4.78
N TYR A 5 -13.12 -59.76 5.53
CA TYR A 5 -11.86 -59.10 5.86
C TYR A 5 -10.93 -59.01 4.64
N THR A 6 -10.92 -60.02 3.77
CA THR A 6 -10.15 -59.98 2.51
C THR A 6 -10.71 -58.91 1.56
N THR A 7 -12.03 -58.74 1.46
CA THR A 7 -12.64 -57.69 0.61
C THR A 7 -12.37 -56.29 1.16
N LEU A 8 -12.48 -56.09 2.48
CA LEU A 8 -12.16 -54.82 3.14
C LEU A 8 -10.68 -54.44 3.00
N PHE A 9 -9.78 -55.43 3.08
CA PHE A 9 -8.33 -55.22 2.91
C PHE A 9 -7.97 -54.83 1.47
N PHE A 10 -8.56 -55.49 0.47
CA PHE A 10 -8.38 -55.11 -0.94
C PHE A 10 -8.97 -53.73 -1.27
N LEU A 11 -10.12 -53.36 -0.70
CA LEU A 11 -10.73 -52.06 -0.90
C LEU A 11 -9.88 -50.92 -0.30
N ALA A 12 -9.30 -51.14 0.89
CA ALA A 12 -8.39 -50.19 1.53
C ALA A 12 -7.09 -49.99 0.74
N ILE A 13 -6.53 -51.05 0.15
CA ILE A 13 -5.35 -50.97 -0.71
C ILE A 13 -5.67 -50.20 -2.00
N CYS A 14 -6.83 -50.44 -2.62
CA CYS A 14 -7.25 -49.68 -3.80
C CYS A 14 -7.42 -48.18 -3.50
N LEU A 15 -7.98 -47.80 -2.34
CA LEU A 15 -8.12 -46.40 -1.94
C LEU A 15 -6.76 -45.71 -1.66
N GLY A 16 -5.75 -46.48 -1.23
CA GLY A 16 -4.37 -45.99 -1.07
C GLY A 16 -3.59 -45.86 -2.38
N LEU A 17 -3.82 -46.75 -3.35
CA LEU A 17 -3.08 -46.78 -4.62
C LEU A 17 -3.61 -45.81 -5.68
N PHE A 18 -4.84 -45.32 -5.54
CA PHE A 18 -5.44 -44.28 -6.41
C PHE A 18 -5.44 -42.88 -5.78
N SER A 19 -4.74 -42.68 -4.65
CA SER A 19 -4.49 -41.33 -4.13
C SER A 19 -3.40 -40.65 -4.96
N CYS A 20 -3.74 -40.33 -6.21
CA CYS A 20 -2.96 -39.45 -7.07
C CYS A 20 -3.19 -38.02 -6.59
N ARG A 21 -2.61 -37.65 -5.44
CA ARG A 21 -2.58 -36.24 -5.03
C ARG A 21 -1.67 -35.55 -6.05
N LYS A 22 -2.28 -34.79 -6.96
CA LYS A 22 -1.54 -33.93 -7.90
C LYS A 22 -0.58 -33.08 -7.07
N GLU A 23 0.71 -33.08 -7.41
CA GLU A 23 1.66 -32.18 -6.77
C GLU A 23 1.17 -30.75 -7.03
N TYR A 24 0.64 -30.12 -5.99
CA TYR A 24 0.21 -28.73 -6.05
C TYR A 24 1.46 -27.88 -5.87
N ARG A 25 1.89 -27.25 -6.95
CA ARG A 25 2.91 -26.20 -6.90
C ARG A 25 2.19 -24.88 -6.71
N ALA A 26 2.52 -24.17 -5.65
CA ALA A 26 1.99 -22.84 -5.40
C ALA A 26 2.41 -21.91 -6.56
N THR A 27 1.47 -21.11 -7.04
CA THR A 27 1.74 -20.06 -8.03
C THR A 27 2.21 -18.79 -7.35
N GLU A 28 2.72 -17.82 -8.11
CA GLU A 28 3.00 -16.45 -7.67
C GLU A 28 1.80 -15.82 -6.94
N ILE A 29 0.58 -16.05 -7.45
CA ILE A 29 -0.67 -15.58 -6.84
C ILE A 29 -0.91 -16.23 -5.48
N ASP A 30 -0.73 -17.55 -5.35
CA ASP A 30 -0.91 -18.24 -4.06
C ASP A 30 0.06 -17.71 -3.00
N LEU A 31 1.32 -17.50 -3.41
CA LEU A 31 2.39 -17.02 -2.55
C LEU A 31 2.13 -15.58 -2.10
N ALA A 32 1.72 -14.70 -3.02
CA ALA A 32 1.38 -13.32 -2.69
C ALA A 32 0.13 -13.22 -1.79
N ASN A 33 -0.92 -13.99 -2.07
CA ASN A 33 -2.11 -14.03 -1.22
C ASN A 33 -1.79 -14.45 0.22
N TYR A 34 -0.88 -15.42 0.38
CA TYR A 34 -0.41 -15.81 1.71
C TYR A 34 0.49 -14.73 2.35
N GLY A 35 1.32 -14.06 1.55
CA GLY A 35 2.07 -12.87 1.97
C GLY A 35 1.16 -11.78 2.53
N TRP A 36 0.08 -11.45 1.83
CA TRP A 36 -0.92 -10.49 2.29
C TRP A 36 -1.63 -10.94 3.57
N THR A 37 -1.95 -12.23 3.70
CA THR A 37 -2.51 -12.76 4.95
C THR A 37 -1.59 -12.47 6.14
N LEU A 38 -0.28 -12.68 5.97
CA LEU A 38 0.72 -12.38 7.00
C LEU A 38 0.92 -10.88 7.21
N PHE A 39 0.81 -10.07 6.15
CA PHE A 39 0.86 -8.62 6.22
C PHE A 39 -0.27 -8.07 7.08
N ASP A 40 -1.49 -8.55 6.85
CA ASP A 40 -2.70 -8.15 7.59
C ASP A 40 -2.60 -8.54 9.07
N ASP A 41 -1.93 -9.66 9.38
CA ASP A 41 -1.60 -10.09 10.74
C ASP A 41 -0.45 -9.28 11.39
N GLY A 42 0.14 -8.32 10.67
CA GLY A 42 1.27 -7.50 11.12
C GLY A 42 2.63 -8.22 11.10
N ASN A 43 2.70 -9.41 10.51
CA ASN A 43 3.93 -10.20 10.40
C ASN A 43 4.71 -9.81 9.13
N TYR A 44 5.16 -8.56 9.08
CA TYR A 44 5.75 -7.96 7.89
C TYR A 44 7.03 -8.65 7.42
N THR A 45 7.85 -9.20 8.33
CA THR A 45 9.08 -9.91 7.95
C THR A 45 8.79 -11.22 7.23
N GLU A 46 7.84 -12.02 7.72
CA GLU A 46 7.47 -13.27 7.07
C GLU A 46 6.68 -12.99 5.78
N SER A 47 5.73 -12.06 5.83
CA SER A 47 5.03 -11.52 4.66
C SER A 47 5.99 -11.20 3.51
N ASN A 48 7.05 -10.44 3.81
CA ASN A 48 8.07 -10.07 2.83
C ASN A 48 8.74 -11.29 2.18
N GLN A 49 9.02 -12.34 2.94
CA GLN A 49 9.62 -13.57 2.41
C GLN A 49 8.69 -14.23 1.39
N TRP A 50 7.39 -14.30 1.67
CA TRP A 50 6.42 -14.90 0.76
C TRP A 50 6.22 -14.08 -0.51
N PHE A 51 6.26 -12.76 -0.44
CA PHE A 51 6.25 -11.93 -1.64
C PHE A 51 7.53 -12.07 -2.47
N ILE A 52 8.70 -12.24 -1.84
CA ILE A 52 9.94 -12.55 -2.56
C ILE A 52 9.83 -13.89 -3.30
N GLU A 53 9.27 -14.92 -2.67
CA GLU A 53 9.01 -16.21 -3.32
C GLU A 53 7.98 -16.06 -4.47
N SER A 54 6.96 -15.22 -4.31
CA SER A 54 6.00 -14.90 -5.38
C SER A 54 6.69 -14.31 -6.61
N VAL A 55 7.55 -13.30 -6.41
CA VAL A 55 8.35 -12.70 -7.48
C VAL A 55 9.39 -13.68 -8.04
N PHE A 56 9.86 -14.65 -7.26
CA PHE A 56 10.73 -15.70 -7.75
C PHE A 56 10.00 -16.68 -8.69
N GLU A 57 8.73 -17.01 -8.40
CA GLU A 57 7.90 -17.85 -9.26
C GLU A 57 7.50 -17.11 -10.56
N ASP A 58 7.17 -15.81 -10.48
CA ASP A 58 7.00 -14.93 -11.64
C ASP A 58 7.60 -13.54 -11.38
N SER A 59 8.74 -13.28 -12.03
CA SER A 59 9.49 -12.02 -11.92
C SER A 59 8.77 -10.78 -12.45
N THR A 60 7.61 -10.94 -13.09
CA THR A 60 6.77 -9.84 -13.61
C THR A 60 5.49 -9.65 -12.81
N TYR A 61 5.27 -10.43 -11.76
CA TYR A 61 4.05 -10.35 -10.95
C TYR A 61 4.03 -9.08 -10.09
N LYS A 62 3.34 -8.04 -10.57
CA LYS A 62 3.32 -6.70 -9.96
C LYS A 62 2.97 -6.71 -8.47
N ASP A 63 2.00 -7.52 -8.08
CA ASP A 63 1.51 -7.50 -6.70
C ASP A 63 2.51 -8.12 -5.70
N GLY A 64 3.37 -9.03 -6.17
CA GLY A 64 4.52 -9.48 -5.39
C GLY A 64 5.44 -8.32 -5.04
N TYR A 65 5.79 -7.47 -6.01
CA TYR A 65 6.59 -6.26 -5.76
C TYR A 65 5.87 -5.24 -4.86
N ASN A 66 4.56 -5.05 -5.03
CA ASN A 66 3.73 -4.21 -4.16
C ASN A 66 3.83 -4.67 -2.71
N GLY A 67 3.63 -5.97 -2.45
CA GLY A 67 3.72 -6.57 -1.13
C GLY A 67 5.11 -6.46 -0.50
N ILE A 68 6.18 -6.64 -1.27
CA ILE A 68 7.57 -6.41 -0.80
C ILE A 68 7.74 -4.94 -0.39
N GLY A 69 7.35 -4.00 -1.23
CA GLY A 69 7.47 -2.57 -0.99
C GLY A 69 6.76 -2.14 0.30
N TRP A 70 5.50 -2.56 0.48
CA TRP A 70 4.72 -2.26 1.69
C TRP A 70 5.30 -2.93 2.94
N SER A 71 5.76 -4.18 2.83
CA SER A 71 6.36 -4.90 3.95
C SER A 71 7.62 -4.20 4.44
N PHE A 72 8.52 -3.79 3.53
CA PHE A 72 9.70 -2.99 3.88
C PHE A 72 9.35 -1.62 4.46
N GLY A 73 8.32 -0.95 3.92
CA GLY A 73 7.81 0.31 4.45
C GLY A 73 7.36 0.19 5.90
N LYS A 74 6.58 -0.84 6.23
CA LYS A 74 6.16 -1.13 7.62
C LYS A 74 7.35 -1.52 8.53
N MET A 75 8.40 -2.16 7.98
CA MET A 75 9.66 -2.44 8.68
C MET A 75 10.61 -1.23 8.76
N ARG A 76 10.27 -0.09 8.15
CA ARG A 76 11.08 1.14 8.08
C ARG A 76 12.40 0.99 7.31
N ASP A 77 12.46 0.04 6.38
CA ASP A 77 13.55 -0.07 5.41
C ASP A 77 13.15 0.67 4.13
N LEU A 78 13.35 1.99 4.13
CA LEU A 78 12.82 2.88 3.10
C LEU A 78 13.48 2.66 1.75
N ASP A 79 14.81 2.43 1.72
CA ASP A 79 15.55 2.22 0.49
C ASP A 79 15.06 0.95 -0.23
N SER A 80 14.83 -0.13 0.52
CA SER A 80 14.27 -1.37 -0.05
C SER A 80 12.81 -1.17 -0.47
N SER A 81 12.01 -0.48 0.34
CA SER A 81 10.61 -0.17 0.00
C SER A 81 10.49 0.54 -1.35
N ILE A 82 11.26 1.62 -1.53
CA ILE A 82 11.34 2.38 -2.79
C ILE A 82 11.80 1.50 -3.94
N LEU A 83 12.91 0.77 -3.77
CA LEU A 83 13.47 -0.07 -4.82
C LEU A 83 12.44 -1.05 -5.39
N TYR A 84 11.71 -1.75 -4.52
CA TYR A 84 10.76 -2.77 -4.98
C TYR A 84 9.47 -2.16 -5.54
N PHE A 85 9.00 -1.05 -5.00
CA PHE A 85 7.91 -0.30 -5.61
C PHE A 85 8.25 0.18 -7.03
N GLU A 86 9.42 0.80 -7.23
CA GLU A 86 9.88 1.25 -8.55
C GLU A 86 10.11 0.09 -9.51
N THR A 87 10.59 -1.05 -9.01
CA THR A 87 10.79 -2.25 -9.83
C THR A 87 9.46 -2.86 -10.27
N GLY A 88 8.44 -2.87 -9.40
CA GLY A 88 7.13 -3.44 -9.68
C GLY A 88 6.23 -2.58 -10.56
N LEU A 89 6.36 -1.25 -10.45
CA LEU A 89 5.49 -0.28 -11.11
C LEU A 89 5.31 -0.51 -12.63
N PRO A 90 6.34 -0.82 -13.43
CA PRO A 90 6.24 -0.94 -14.88
C PRO A 90 5.53 -2.21 -15.37
N TYR A 91 5.36 -3.22 -14.53
CA TYR A 91 4.69 -4.47 -14.94
C TYR A 91 3.20 -4.26 -15.17
N ASP A 92 2.52 -5.24 -15.76
CA ASP A 92 1.06 -5.20 -15.88
C ASP A 92 0.41 -5.71 -14.59
N GLN A 93 -0.77 -5.17 -14.27
CA GLN A 93 -1.57 -5.70 -13.17
C GLN A 93 -2.25 -7.01 -13.62
N ASP A 94 -2.26 -8.02 -12.75
CA ASP A 94 -3.05 -9.23 -12.96
C ASP A 94 -4.55 -8.89 -12.99
N GLU A 95 -5.25 -9.36 -14.02
CA GLU A 95 -6.67 -9.06 -14.25
C GLU A 95 -7.60 -9.59 -13.14
N ASN A 96 -7.14 -10.53 -12.33
CA ASN A 96 -7.90 -11.13 -11.24
C ASN A 96 -7.78 -10.34 -9.92
N ILE A 97 -6.86 -9.37 -9.84
CA ILE A 97 -6.73 -8.50 -8.67
C ILE A 97 -7.69 -7.32 -8.78
N VAL A 98 -8.61 -7.22 -7.83
CA VAL A 98 -9.62 -6.15 -7.77
C VAL A 98 -9.00 -4.82 -7.34
N ALA A 99 -8.03 -4.86 -6.43
CA ALA A 99 -7.30 -3.67 -5.99
C ALA A 99 -6.55 -3.02 -7.16
N ASN A 100 -6.42 -1.69 -7.15
CA ASN A 100 -5.58 -1.01 -8.13
C ASN A 100 -4.15 -0.98 -7.60
N VAL A 101 -3.39 -2.05 -7.88
CA VAL A 101 -2.02 -2.25 -7.40
C VAL A 101 -1.12 -1.09 -7.82
N ASN A 102 -1.34 -0.54 -9.02
CA ASN A 102 -0.59 0.63 -9.50
C ASN A 102 -0.76 1.85 -8.59
N LYS A 103 -1.99 2.11 -8.10
CA LYS A 103 -2.25 3.20 -7.17
C LYS A 103 -1.62 2.95 -5.80
N GLU A 104 -1.64 1.70 -5.33
CA GLU A 104 -1.01 1.33 -4.05
C GLU A 104 0.50 1.54 -4.08
N ILE A 105 1.16 1.12 -5.17
CA ILE A 105 2.60 1.35 -5.37
C ILE A 105 2.90 2.85 -5.39
N ILE A 106 2.13 3.65 -6.14
CA ILE A 106 2.35 5.10 -6.23
C ILE A 106 2.16 5.78 -4.86
N ALA A 107 1.14 5.39 -4.09
CA ALA A 107 0.96 5.91 -2.74
C ALA A 107 2.12 5.50 -1.82
N GLY A 108 2.56 4.23 -1.90
CA GLY A 108 3.73 3.74 -1.18
C GLY A 108 5.00 4.53 -1.49
N LEU A 109 5.24 4.87 -2.76
CA LEU A 109 6.36 5.72 -3.18
C LEU A 109 6.25 7.12 -2.61
N CYS A 110 5.07 7.75 -2.64
CA CYS A 110 4.84 9.05 -2.02
C CYS A 110 5.23 9.04 -0.53
N PHE A 111 4.78 8.04 0.22
CA PHE A 111 5.08 7.90 1.65
C PHE A 111 6.55 7.59 1.91
N ALA A 112 7.15 6.66 1.17
CA ALA A 112 8.53 6.24 1.39
C ALA A 112 9.52 7.37 1.07
N TYR A 113 9.31 8.12 -0.02
CA TYR A 113 10.15 9.27 -0.35
C TYR A 113 10.01 10.41 0.65
N ASN A 114 8.80 10.69 1.15
CA ASN A 114 8.62 11.66 2.23
C ASN A 114 9.38 11.22 3.50
N ALA A 115 9.24 9.96 3.91
CA ALA A 115 9.93 9.43 5.07
C ALA A 115 11.47 9.43 4.92
N GLN A 116 11.97 9.31 3.69
CA GLN A 116 13.40 9.40 3.36
C GLN A 116 13.91 10.86 3.37
N GLY A 117 13.00 11.83 3.30
CA GLY A 117 13.30 13.26 3.21
C GLY A 117 13.50 13.77 1.78
N ASP A 118 13.15 12.99 0.75
CA ASP A 118 13.09 13.46 -0.64
C ASP A 118 11.69 14.01 -0.93
N ASP A 119 11.45 15.22 -0.44
CA ASP A 119 10.15 15.88 -0.58
C ASP A 119 9.75 16.11 -2.05
N SER A 120 10.73 16.29 -2.94
CA SER A 120 10.45 16.53 -4.36
C SER A 120 9.88 15.29 -5.05
N LEU A 121 10.45 14.11 -4.77
CA LEU A 121 9.91 12.86 -5.29
C LEU A 121 8.59 12.48 -4.60
N ALA A 122 8.45 12.73 -3.30
CA ALA A 122 7.19 12.52 -2.59
C ALA A 122 6.03 13.29 -3.24
N ILE A 123 6.26 14.57 -3.55
CA ILE A 123 5.31 15.42 -4.28
C ILE A 123 5.00 14.83 -5.66
N ALA A 124 6.02 14.49 -6.45
CA ALA A 124 5.83 14.00 -7.81
C ALA A 124 4.96 12.72 -7.87
N TRP A 125 5.18 11.78 -6.95
CA TRP A 125 4.37 10.58 -6.85
C TRP A 125 2.95 10.86 -6.34
N GLY A 126 2.80 11.73 -5.34
CA GLY A 126 1.49 12.17 -4.85
C GLY A 126 0.65 12.87 -5.93
N ASP A 127 1.27 13.77 -6.69
CA ASP A 127 0.65 14.45 -7.85
C ASP A 127 0.23 13.43 -8.91
N SER A 128 1.10 12.47 -9.24
CA SER A 128 0.77 11.41 -10.20
C SER A 128 -0.42 10.57 -9.75
N LEU A 129 -0.61 10.36 -8.45
CA LEU A 129 -1.76 9.63 -7.93
C LEU A 129 -3.03 10.46 -8.03
N THR A 130 -2.95 11.73 -7.62
CA THR A 130 -4.08 12.65 -7.41
C THR A 130 -4.56 13.34 -8.69
N PHE A 131 -3.77 13.29 -9.77
CA PHE A 131 -4.09 13.87 -11.06
C PHE A 131 -5.44 13.34 -11.60
N ASN A 132 -6.42 14.25 -11.73
CA ASN A 132 -7.81 14.00 -12.15
C ASN A 132 -8.68 13.18 -11.19
N TRP A 133 -8.45 13.28 -9.88
CA TRP A 133 -9.39 12.67 -8.95
C TRP A 133 -10.81 13.21 -9.06
N ASN A 134 -11.76 12.29 -9.10
CA ASN A 134 -13.19 12.49 -8.89
C ASN A 134 -13.73 11.46 -7.87
N GLU A 135 -15.02 11.55 -7.54
CA GLU A 135 -15.70 10.71 -6.54
C GLU A 135 -15.48 9.19 -6.74
N ASN A 136 -15.22 8.73 -7.97
CA ASN A 136 -14.97 7.31 -8.28
C ASN A 136 -13.49 6.89 -8.21
N THR A 137 -12.59 7.81 -7.86
CA THR A 137 -11.13 7.58 -7.92
C THR A 137 -10.43 7.67 -6.58
N ILE A 138 -11.21 7.96 -5.53
CA ILE A 138 -10.79 7.96 -4.13
C ILE A 138 -10.08 6.63 -3.86
N TRP A 139 -8.83 6.73 -3.43
CA TRP A 139 -7.99 5.58 -3.14
C TRP A 139 -7.95 5.32 -1.63
N SER A 140 -8.04 4.04 -1.28
CA SER A 140 -7.65 3.49 0.03
C SER A 140 -6.78 2.29 -0.24
N PHE A 141 -5.81 2.05 0.64
CA PHE A 141 -5.01 0.85 0.58
C PHE A 141 -5.88 -0.37 0.88
N SER A 142 -5.78 -1.43 0.06
CA SER A 142 -6.68 -2.60 0.16
C SER A 142 -6.46 -3.44 1.42
N HIS A 143 -5.27 -3.37 2.02
CA HIS A 143 -4.88 -4.12 3.23
C HIS A 143 -4.96 -3.30 4.53
N ASP A 144 -5.19 -2.00 4.43
CA ASP A 144 -5.33 -1.11 5.58
C ASP A 144 -6.15 0.13 5.18
N THR A 145 -7.47 0.08 5.40
CA THR A 145 -8.38 1.14 4.93
C THR A 145 -8.23 2.45 5.69
N THR A 146 -7.45 2.48 6.78
CA THR A 146 -7.12 3.75 7.45
C THR A 146 -6.09 4.55 6.65
N ILE A 147 -5.35 3.89 5.74
CA ILE A 147 -4.44 4.53 4.79
C ILE A 147 -5.20 4.82 3.50
N SER A 148 -5.20 6.10 3.11
CA SER A 148 -6.01 6.57 2.00
C SER A 148 -5.40 7.77 1.29
N HIS A 149 -6.15 8.26 0.31
CA HIS A 149 -5.87 9.53 -0.34
C HIS A 149 -5.67 10.72 0.59
N LEU A 150 -6.29 10.72 1.78
CA LEU A 150 -6.08 11.78 2.78
C LEU A 150 -4.63 11.77 3.30
N ASP A 151 -4.05 10.58 3.46
CA ASP A 151 -2.66 10.39 3.86
C ASP A 151 -1.70 10.86 2.77
N VAL A 152 -2.09 10.67 1.49
CA VAL A 152 -1.33 11.22 0.36
C VAL A 152 -1.35 12.75 0.40
N TYR A 153 -2.51 13.37 0.60
CA TYR A 153 -2.60 14.82 0.70
C TYR A 153 -1.82 15.39 1.89
N ILE A 154 -1.88 14.77 3.07
CA ILE A 154 -1.15 15.31 4.23
C ILE A 154 0.36 15.10 4.07
N THR A 155 0.78 14.03 3.41
CA THR A 155 2.18 13.77 3.05
C THR A 155 2.67 14.85 2.07
N MET A 156 1.90 15.12 1.01
CA MET A 156 2.21 16.19 0.07
C MET A 156 2.20 17.57 0.74
N ALA A 157 1.27 17.86 1.64
CA ALA A 157 1.23 19.11 2.39
C ALA A 157 2.52 19.33 3.18
N SER A 158 2.99 18.27 3.86
CA SER A 158 4.26 18.26 4.58
C SER A 158 5.45 18.46 3.65
N SER A 159 5.50 17.74 2.52
CA SER A 159 6.62 17.85 1.58
C SER A 159 6.67 19.20 0.86
N TYR A 160 5.53 19.75 0.43
CA TYR A 160 5.46 21.11 -0.10
C TYR A 160 5.95 22.13 0.94
N PHE A 161 5.59 21.96 2.21
CA PHE A 161 6.11 22.80 3.28
C PHE A 161 7.64 22.68 3.41
N GLY A 162 8.17 21.45 3.36
CA GLY A 162 9.60 21.13 3.43
C GLY A 162 10.42 21.81 2.33
N VAL A 163 9.92 21.85 1.09
CA VAL A 163 10.57 22.55 -0.03
C VAL A 163 10.30 24.06 -0.06
N GLY A 164 9.49 24.58 0.87
CA GLY A 164 9.15 25.99 0.96
C GLY A 164 8.05 26.47 0.01
N ASP A 165 7.32 25.55 -0.63
CA ASP A 165 6.15 25.84 -1.44
C ASP A 165 4.88 25.90 -0.56
N PHE A 166 4.79 26.98 0.21
CA PHE A 166 3.70 27.16 1.18
C PHE A 166 2.33 27.34 0.52
N ALA A 167 2.28 27.71 -0.77
CA ALA A 167 1.02 27.87 -1.49
C ALA A 167 0.39 26.50 -1.78
N ASN A 168 1.15 25.60 -2.39
CA ASN A 168 0.68 24.24 -2.65
C ASN A 168 0.48 23.45 -1.36
N SER A 169 1.33 23.66 -0.34
CA SER A 169 1.13 23.08 1.00
C SER A 169 -0.22 23.47 1.61
N LEU A 170 -0.60 24.76 1.53
CA LEU A 170 -1.89 25.24 2.00
C LEU A 170 -3.05 24.63 1.18
N GLU A 171 -2.91 24.53 -0.14
CA GLU A 171 -3.93 23.93 -1.01
C GLU A 171 -4.26 22.49 -0.60
N GLN A 172 -3.24 21.65 -0.39
CA GLN A 172 -3.43 20.28 0.08
C GLN A 172 -4.17 20.23 1.43
N MET A 173 -3.80 21.11 2.37
CA MET A 173 -4.47 21.18 3.67
C MET A 173 -5.94 21.60 3.54
N GLN A 174 -6.24 22.56 2.67
CA GLN A 174 -7.61 23.00 2.42
C GLN A 174 -8.48 21.90 1.79
N LEU A 175 -7.90 21.04 0.92
CA LEU A 175 -8.59 19.86 0.39
C LEU A 175 -8.99 18.90 1.51
N ILE A 176 -8.06 18.57 2.41
CA ILE A 176 -8.32 17.70 3.57
C ILE A 176 -9.44 18.30 4.44
N LEU A 177 -9.33 19.58 4.80
CA LEU A 177 -10.33 20.25 5.64
C LEU A 177 -11.72 20.22 5.02
N ASN A 178 -11.82 20.44 3.71
CA ASN A 178 -13.10 20.41 3.00
C ASN A 178 -13.73 19.01 2.94
N ILE A 179 -12.93 17.94 2.98
CA ILE A 179 -13.44 16.56 3.06
C ILE A 179 -14.07 16.29 4.43
N PHE A 180 -13.43 16.74 5.52
CA PHE A 180 -13.99 16.58 6.87
C PHE A 180 -15.17 17.51 7.15
N THR A 181 -15.14 18.74 6.63
CA THR A 181 -16.20 19.72 6.82
C THR A 181 -16.30 20.62 5.59
N PRO A 182 -17.37 20.48 4.79
CA PRO A 182 -17.53 21.27 3.57
C PRO A 182 -17.41 22.78 3.82
N GLY A 183 -16.47 23.42 3.12
CA GLY A 183 -16.18 24.86 3.22
C GLY A 183 -15.18 25.23 4.32
N ALA A 184 -14.72 24.29 5.15
CA ALA A 184 -13.71 24.57 6.17
C ALA A 184 -12.36 25.01 5.56
N GLY A 185 -11.96 24.43 4.42
CA GLY A 185 -10.74 24.84 3.70
C GLY A 185 -10.78 26.31 3.27
N ASN A 186 -11.95 26.83 2.87
CA ASN A 186 -12.10 28.24 2.49
C ASN A 186 -11.91 29.20 3.67
N ASN A 187 -12.08 28.72 4.90
CA ASN A 187 -11.94 29.52 6.12
C ASN A 187 -10.51 29.44 6.69
N PHE A 188 -9.72 28.44 6.29
CA PHE A 188 -8.34 28.28 6.71
C PHE A 188 -7.41 28.99 5.72
N VAL A 189 -7.11 30.26 6.00
CA VAL A 189 -6.34 31.15 5.11
C VAL A 189 -5.19 31.85 5.85
N PRO A 190 -4.23 31.10 6.43
CA PRO A 190 -3.08 31.69 7.09
C PRO A 190 -2.26 32.54 6.11
N ASN A 191 -1.65 33.63 6.60
CA ASN A 191 -0.77 34.45 5.77
C ASN A 191 0.61 33.79 5.59
N ILE A 192 0.73 32.94 4.57
CA ILE A 192 1.92 32.14 4.25
C ILE A 192 3.18 32.96 3.92
N ASN A 193 3.05 34.26 3.66
CA ASN A 193 4.19 35.16 3.48
C ASN A 193 4.85 35.58 4.81
N THR A 194 4.20 35.31 5.94
CA THR A 194 4.69 35.65 7.29
C THR A 194 5.13 34.41 8.06
N VAL A 195 6.05 34.58 9.02
CA VAL A 195 6.45 33.48 9.93
C VAL A 195 5.25 32.95 10.72
N ALA A 196 4.38 33.85 11.20
CA ALA A 196 3.20 33.47 11.98
C ALA A 196 2.23 32.59 11.17
N GLY A 197 1.91 32.96 9.93
CA GLY A 197 1.03 32.15 9.09
C GLY A 197 1.65 30.81 8.67
N ARG A 198 2.98 30.73 8.50
CA ARG A 198 3.65 29.45 8.27
C ARG A 198 3.65 28.53 9.49
N VAL A 199 3.76 29.10 10.70
CA VAL A 199 3.60 28.34 11.95
C VAL A 199 2.18 27.81 12.10
N GLU A 200 1.17 28.61 11.73
CA GLU A 200 -0.23 28.17 11.72
C GLU A 200 -0.47 27.02 10.72
N LEU A 201 0.08 27.14 9.50
CA LEU A 201 0.01 26.06 8.50
C LEU A 201 0.72 24.78 8.98
N ALA A 202 1.94 24.90 9.50
CA ALA A 202 2.69 23.76 10.03
C ALA A 202 1.95 23.06 11.18
N GLY A 203 1.39 23.83 12.12
CA GLY A 203 0.61 23.28 13.23
C GLY A 203 -0.62 22.51 12.75
N MET A 204 -1.33 23.03 11.73
CA MET A 204 -2.48 22.33 11.15
C MET A 204 -2.07 21.02 10.46
N ILE A 205 -0.93 21.00 9.77
CA ILE A 205 -0.39 19.78 9.15
C ILE A 205 -0.07 18.75 10.25
N GLU A 206 0.63 19.14 11.31
CA GLU A 206 0.96 18.27 12.44
C GLU A 206 -0.29 17.69 13.12
N ASP A 207 -1.31 18.54 13.36
CA ASP A 207 -2.57 18.12 13.98
C ASP A 207 -3.29 17.07 13.12
N TYR A 208 -3.39 17.29 11.81
CA TYR A 208 -4.07 16.37 10.91
C TYR A 208 -3.28 15.11 10.61
N GLN A 209 -1.94 15.15 10.62
CA GLN A 209 -1.11 13.94 10.62
C GLN A 209 -1.46 13.04 11.82
N VAL A 210 -1.66 13.62 13.01
CA VAL A 210 -2.07 12.85 14.19
C VAL A 210 -3.48 12.28 14.04
N VAL A 211 -4.42 13.08 13.52
CA VAL A 211 -5.81 12.63 13.30
C VAL A 211 -5.89 11.46 12.33
N LEU A 212 -5.15 11.52 11.22
CA LEU A 212 -5.17 10.48 10.18
C LEU A 212 -4.44 9.20 10.60
N ASN A 213 -3.43 9.31 11.48
CA ASN A 213 -2.71 8.16 12.02
C ASN A 213 -3.45 7.38 13.13
N GLN A 214 -4.69 7.75 13.47
CA GLN A 214 -5.47 6.98 14.46
C GLN A 214 -6.20 5.80 13.78
N PRO A 215 -6.08 4.57 14.32
CA PRO A 215 -6.76 3.39 13.79
C PRO A 215 -8.29 3.43 14.00
#